data_AF-A0A3A8Q8J0-F1
#
_entry.id   AF-A0A3A8Q8J0-F1
#
_cell.length_a   1.000
_cell.length_b   1.000
_cell.length_c   1.000
_cell.angle_alpha   90.00
_cell.angle_beta   90.00
_cell.angle_gamma   90.00
#
_symmetry.space_group_name_H-M   'P 1'
#
loop_
_entity.id
_entity.type
_entity.pdbx_description
1 polymer ?
#
loop_
_entity_poly.entity_id
_entity_poly.type
_entity_poly.pdbx_seq_one_letter_code
_entity_poly.pdbx_strand_id
1 'polypeptide(L)'
;MDATRVGRAMRLARKLLPARKEAPPATVVDATLPALSLPLERIALVVCVLARERAAELLEGLVDAEAGRALHHLERFVAMPSAQRQAKVAVEFGERADAANRLSAFLEAAPEVLRREVLQRLPPYHRSRFPHIEAEAPVAESSPARVALAERRIREATR
;
A
#
# COMPACT_ATOMS: atom_id res chain seq x y z
N MET A 1 28.02 8.83 -11.61
CA MET A 1 26.79 9.22 -10.92
C MET A 1 26.02 7.97 -10.55
N ASP A 2 26.08 7.55 -9.29
CA ASP A 2 25.38 6.36 -8.81
C ASP A 2 23.88 6.51 -9.08
N ALA A 3 23.35 5.58 -9.87
CA ALA A 3 21.94 5.56 -10.20
C ALA A 3 21.16 5.15 -8.94
N THR A 4 20.77 6.13 -8.13
CA THR A 4 19.86 5.90 -7.00
C THR A 4 18.60 5.21 -7.50
N ARG A 5 17.96 4.35 -6.68
CA ARG A 5 16.71 3.63 -7.05
C ARG A 5 15.67 4.59 -7.66
N VAL A 6 15.65 5.81 -7.14
CA VAL A 6 14.79 6.93 -7.54
C VAL A 6 15.09 7.43 -8.96
N GLY A 7 16.37 7.68 -9.31
CA GLY A 7 16.75 8.07 -10.67
C GLY A 7 16.44 6.99 -11.72
N ARG A 8 16.43 5.71 -11.32
CA ARG A 8 16.04 4.59 -12.17
C ARG A 8 14.53 4.51 -12.39
N ALA A 9 13.72 4.82 -11.38
CA ALA A 9 12.26 4.86 -11.49
C ALA A 9 11.80 5.92 -12.52
N MET A 10 12.41 7.11 -12.48
CA MET A 10 12.13 8.19 -13.45
C MET A 10 12.45 7.80 -14.89
N ARG A 11 13.60 7.15 -15.11
CA ARG A 11 14.02 6.74 -16.45
C ARG A 11 13.07 5.67 -17.03
N LEU A 12 12.55 4.77 -16.20
CA LEU A 12 11.57 3.77 -16.63
C LEU A 12 10.22 4.38 -16.95
N ALA A 13 9.70 5.23 -16.07
CA ALA A 13 8.40 5.86 -16.27
C ALA A 13 8.39 6.69 -17.57
N ARG A 14 9.48 7.41 -17.87
CA ARG A 14 9.64 8.15 -19.14
C ARG A 14 9.87 7.26 -20.37
N LYS A 15 10.35 6.02 -20.19
CA LYS A 15 10.57 5.07 -21.30
C LYS A 15 9.29 4.31 -21.67
N LEU A 16 8.48 4.01 -20.67
CA LEU A 16 7.23 3.27 -20.83
C LEU A 16 6.10 4.16 -21.34
N LEU A 17 6.17 5.46 -21.05
CA LEU A 17 5.20 6.42 -21.55
C LEU A 17 5.76 7.04 -22.83
N PRO A 18 5.16 6.76 -24.01
CA PRO A 18 5.64 7.35 -25.25
C PRO A 18 5.63 8.87 -25.11
N ALA A 19 6.70 9.50 -25.57
CA ALA A 19 6.82 10.95 -25.60
C ALA A 19 5.66 11.51 -26.43
N ARG A 20 4.62 12.01 -25.75
CA ARG A 20 3.57 12.93 -26.20
C ARG A 20 3.46 12.98 -27.73
N LYS A 21 2.98 11.89 -28.35
CA LYS A 21 2.52 11.95 -29.74
C LYS A 21 1.09 12.46 -29.69
N GLU A 22 0.81 13.46 -30.52
CA GLU A 22 -0.45 14.19 -30.60
C GLU A 22 -1.68 13.29 -30.46
N ALA A 23 -2.66 13.79 -29.70
CA ALA A 23 -3.91 13.09 -29.40
C ALA A 23 -4.67 12.73 -30.69
N PRO A 24 -5.12 11.48 -30.87
CA PRO A 24 -6.16 11.16 -31.84
C PRO A 24 -7.53 11.63 -31.31
N PRO A 25 -8.50 11.93 -32.20
CA PRO A 25 -9.79 12.47 -31.81
C PRO A 25 -10.59 11.44 -30.98
N ALA A 26 -11.15 11.92 -29.87
CA ALA A 26 -11.92 11.14 -28.91
C ALA A 26 -13.16 10.51 -29.55
N THR A 27 -13.15 9.18 -29.68
CA THR A 27 -14.37 8.38 -29.86
C THR A 27 -14.18 7.03 -29.19
N VAL A 28 -14.23 6.99 -27.84
CA VAL A 28 -14.57 5.75 -27.15
C VAL A 28 -15.50 6.09 -26.00
N VAL A 29 -16.65 5.44 -26.06
CA VAL A 29 -17.80 5.49 -25.18
C VAL A 29 -17.39 5.70 -23.71
N ASP A 30 -18.01 6.72 -23.12
CA ASP A 30 -17.91 7.12 -21.72
C ASP A 30 -18.51 6.02 -20.83
N ALA A 31 -17.77 4.92 -20.65
CA ALA A 31 -18.01 3.97 -19.60
C ALA A 31 -17.62 4.67 -18.29
N THR A 32 -18.56 5.45 -17.76
CA THR A 32 -18.54 5.98 -16.40
C THR A 32 -18.67 4.81 -15.42
N LEU A 33 -17.64 3.97 -15.36
CA LEU A 33 -17.26 3.37 -14.09
C LEU A 33 -17.16 4.55 -13.12
N PRO A 34 -17.82 4.50 -11.94
CA PRO A 34 -17.66 5.57 -10.96
C PRO A 34 -16.16 5.74 -10.84
N ALA A 35 -15.67 6.97 -11.04
CA ALA A 35 -14.27 7.29 -10.95
C ALA A 35 -13.83 6.84 -9.56
N LEU A 36 -13.38 5.59 -9.45
CA LEU A 36 -12.39 5.17 -8.50
C LEU A 36 -11.27 6.09 -8.89
N SER A 37 -11.23 7.27 -8.26
CA SER A 37 -10.17 8.24 -8.43
C SER A 37 -8.96 7.48 -7.94
N LEU A 38 -8.34 6.74 -8.86
CA LEU A 38 -7.15 5.97 -8.60
C LEU A 38 -6.23 7.00 -7.97
N PRO A 39 -5.75 6.78 -6.74
CA PRO A 39 -4.92 7.76 -6.10
C PRO A 39 -3.59 7.77 -6.86
N LEU A 40 -3.53 8.49 -7.98
CA LEU A 40 -2.40 8.51 -8.92
C LEU A 40 -1.13 8.92 -8.19
N GLU A 41 -1.29 9.80 -7.20
CA GLU A 41 -0.24 10.17 -6.25
C GLU A 41 0.31 8.96 -5.48
N ARG A 42 -0.55 8.06 -4.98
CA ARG A 42 -0.13 6.81 -4.31
C ARG A 42 0.52 5.84 -5.29
N ILE A 43 0.00 5.69 -6.50
CA ILE A 43 0.60 4.85 -7.54
C ILE A 43 2.02 5.35 -7.85
N ALA A 44 2.19 6.66 -8.05
CA ALA A 44 3.49 7.28 -8.27
C ALA A 44 4.43 7.09 -7.07
N LEU A 45 3.92 7.13 -5.84
CA LEU A 45 4.70 6.88 -4.63
C LEU A 45 5.15 5.41 -4.53
N VAL A 46 4.30 4.45 -4.91
CA VAL A 46 4.66 3.02 -5.02
C VAL A 46 5.74 2.81 -6.07
N VAL A 47 5.60 3.41 -7.25
CA VAL A 47 6.60 3.37 -8.32
C VAL A 47 7.94 3.95 -7.85
N CYS A 48 7.90 5.05 -7.07
CA CYS A 48 9.09 5.67 -6.49
C CYS A 48 9.83 4.73 -5.50
N VAL A 49 9.11 3.84 -4.82
CA VAL A 49 9.66 2.93 -3.80
C VAL A 49 10.07 1.56 -4.39
N LEU A 50 9.24 0.97 -5.27
CA LEU A 50 9.37 -0.43 -5.66
C LEU A 50 10.55 -0.76 -6.58
N ALA A 51 11.13 0.21 -7.29
CA ALA A 51 12.22 0.02 -8.25
C ALA A 51 12.00 -1.10 -9.31
N ARG A 52 12.03 -0.68 -10.58
CA ARG A 52 12.12 -1.45 -11.83
C ARG A 52 11.14 -2.61 -12.06
N GLU A 53 11.16 -3.67 -11.28
CA GLU A 53 10.55 -4.96 -11.68
C GLU A 53 9.03 -4.86 -11.79
N ARG A 54 8.38 -4.16 -10.86
CA ARG A 54 6.91 -4.06 -10.82
C ARG A 54 6.36 -2.68 -11.18
N ALA A 55 7.25 -1.73 -11.44
CA ALA A 55 6.86 -0.35 -11.75
C ALA A 55 6.24 -0.22 -13.14
N ALA A 56 6.66 -1.06 -14.10
CA ALA A 56 6.14 -1.05 -15.45
C ALA A 56 4.70 -1.55 -15.51
N GLU A 57 4.45 -2.71 -14.90
CA GLU A 57 3.13 -3.33 -14.79
C GLU A 57 2.10 -2.40 -14.13
N LEU A 58 2.53 -1.58 -13.15
CA LEU A 58 1.67 -0.61 -12.47
C LEU A 58 1.31 0.60 -13.34
N LEU A 59 2.16 0.97 -14.30
CA LEU A 59 1.94 2.13 -15.17
C LEU A 59 1.27 1.75 -16.49
N GLU A 60 1.47 0.53 -16.99
CA GLU A 60 0.85 0.02 -18.22
C GLU A 60 -0.68 -0.09 -18.14
N GLY A 61 -1.23 -0.24 -16.93
CA GLY A 61 -2.68 -0.25 -16.71
C GLY A 61 -3.36 1.12 -16.70
N LEU A 62 -2.60 2.22 -16.82
CA LEU A 62 -3.14 3.59 -16.81
C LEU A 62 -3.40 4.11 -18.22
N VAL A 63 -4.50 4.83 -18.40
CA VAL A 63 -4.75 5.59 -19.63
C VAL A 63 -3.72 6.74 -19.75
N ASP A 64 -3.32 7.12 -20.96
CA ASP A 64 -2.25 8.09 -21.24
C ASP A 64 -2.35 9.39 -20.41
N ALA A 65 -3.56 9.94 -20.25
CA ALA A 65 -3.81 11.15 -19.47
C ALA A 65 -3.51 10.95 -17.97
N GLU A 66 -3.84 9.78 -17.42
CA GLU A 66 -3.59 9.42 -16.02
C GLU A 66 -2.13 9.10 -15.76
N ALA A 67 -1.48 8.47 -16.74
CA ALA A 67 -0.07 8.17 -16.68
C ALA A 67 0.79 9.45 -16.71
N GLY A 68 0.41 10.45 -17.51
CA GLY A 68 1.03 11.78 -17.49
C GLY A 68 0.91 12.48 -16.14
N ARG A 69 -0.26 12.35 -15.47
CA ARG A 69 -0.46 12.87 -14.10
C ARG A 69 0.38 12.11 -13.07
N ALA A 70 0.45 10.78 -13.16
CA ALA A 70 1.28 9.95 -12.29
C ALA A 70 2.79 10.27 -12.44
N LEU A 71 3.25 10.55 -13.66
CA LEU A 71 4.62 11.03 -13.92
C LEU A 71 4.94 12.32 -13.19
N HIS A 72 4.03 13.30 -13.21
CA HIS A 72 4.24 14.58 -12.54
C HIS A 72 4.41 14.41 -11.02
N HIS A 73 3.61 13.54 -10.41
CA HIS A 73 3.78 13.17 -9.01
C HIS A 73 5.13 12.47 -8.75
N LEU A 74 5.54 11.56 -9.63
CA LEU A 74 6.82 10.86 -9.52
C LEU A 74 8.00 11.84 -9.57
N GLU A 75 7.97 12.82 -10.48
CA GLU A 75 8.97 13.89 -10.57
C GLU A 75 9.07 14.68 -9.27
N ARG A 76 7.92 15.06 -8.72
CA ARG A 76 7.85 15.76 -7.42
C ARG A 76 8.44 14.92 -6.29
N PHE A 77 8.18 13.62 -6.24
CA PHE A 77 8.76 12.74 -5.21
C PHE A 77 10.25 12.53 -5.37
N VAL A 78 10.73 12.40 -6.61
CA VAL A 78 12.16 12.28 -6.89
C VAL A 78 12.93 13.51 -6.43
N ALA A 79 12.34 14.70 -6.60
CA ALA A 79 12.92 15.96 -6.15
C ALA A 79 12.94 16.13 -4.60
N MET A 80 12.13 15.39 -3.85
CA MET A 80 12.11 15.47 -2.39
C MET A 80 13.40 14.91 -1.75
N PRO A 81 13.82 15.39 -0.57
CA PRO A 81 14.78 14.69 0.29
C PRO A 81 14.30 13.29 0.67
N SER A 82 15.23 12.37 0.95
CA SER A 82 14.91 10.98 1.32
C SER A 82 14.00 10.88 2.54
N ALA A 83 14.25 11.67 3.59
CA ALA A 83 13.44 11.69 4.81
C ALA A 83 11.99 12.12 4.54
N GLN A 84 11.80 13.15 3.70
CA GLN A 84 10.46 13.62 3.33
C GLN A 84 9.70 12.58 2.50
N ARG A 85 10.38 11.90 1.56
CA ARG A 85 9.77 10.77 0.84
C ARG A 85 9.35 9.66 1.80
N GLN A 86 10.22 9.27 2.73
CA GLN A 86 9.92 8.20 3.68
C GLN A 86 8.75 8.59 4.60
N ALA A 87 8.68 9.83 5.06
CA ALA A 87 7.55 10.34 5.81
C ALA A 87 6.25 10.28 5.00
N LYS A 88 6.26 10.70 3.72
CA LYS A 88 5.07 10.62 2.86
C LYS A 88 4.65 9.18 2.60
N VAL A 89 5.58 8.25 2.41
CA VAL A 89 5.29 6.81 2.32
C VAL A 89 4.65 6.30 3.61
N ALA A 90 5.17 6.70 4.76
CA ALA A 90 4.59 6.31 6.06
C ALA A 90 3.21 6.92 6.30
N VAL A 91 2.90 8.09 5.76
CA VAL A 91 1.56 8.69 5.88
C VAL A 91 0.56 8.01 4.93
N GLU A 92 0.96 7.74 3.68
CA GLU A 92 0.06 7.20 2.65
C GLU A 92 -0.12 5.68 2.72
N PHE A 93 0.91 4.96 3.17
CA PHE A 93 0.95 3.50 3.27
C PHE A 93 1.33 3.01 4.67
N GLY A 94 1.22 3.87 5.67
CA GLY A 94 1.38 3.49 7.08
C GLY A 94 0.17 2.74 7.60
N GLU A 95 -0.26 3.07 8.81
CA GLU A 95 -1.42 2.41 9.38
C GLU A 95 -2.68 2.66 8.55
N ARG A 96 -3.34 1.58 8.14
CA ARG A 96 -4.62 1.66 7.43
C ARG A 96 -5.67 2.29 8.34
N ALA A 97 -6.43 3.25 7.80
CA ALA A 97 -7.52 3.91 8.52
C ALA A 97 -8.60 2.92 9.00
N ASP A 98 -8.82 1.83 8.27
CA ASP A 98 -9.79 0.77 8.57
C ASP A 98 -9.20 -0.41 9.37
N ALA A 99 -7.98 -0.29 9.90
CA ALA A 99 -7.28 -1.39 10.56
C ALA A 99 -8.09 -2.02 11.72
N ALA A 100 -8.76 -1.18 12.52
CA ALA A 100 -9.60 -1.66 13.62
C ALA A 100 -10.78 -2.49 13.13
N ASN A 101 -11.46 -2.03 12.06
CA ASN A 101 -12.61 -2.72 11.49
C ASN A 101 -12.21 -4.04 10.85
N ARG A 102 -11.10 -4.07 10.10
CA ARG A 102 -10.55 -5.29 9.50
C ARG A 102 -10.16 -6.31 10.57
N LEU A 103 -9.55 -5.84 11.66
CA LEU A 103 -9.14 -6.71 12.75
C LEU A 103 -10.34 -7.23 13.53
N SER A 104 -11.38 -6.41 13.76
CA SER A 104 -12.65 -6.86 14.36
C SER A 104 -13.30 -7.95 13.52
N ALA A 105 -13.49 -7.69 12.22
CA ALA A 105 -14.08 -8.65 11.29
C ALA A 105 -13.28 -9.97 11.24
N PHE A 106 -11.94 -9.89 11.28
CA PHE A 106 -11.10 -11.06 11.37
C PHE A 106 -11.28 -11.81 12.69
N LEU A 107 -11.27 -11.11 13.84
CA LEU A 107 -11.41 -11.72 15.16
C LEU A 107 -12.77 -12.42 15.31
N GLU A 108 -13.84 -11.83 14.78
CA GLU A 108 -15.18 -12.44 14.75
C GLU A 108 -15.19 -13.77 14.00
N ALA A 109 -14.56 -13.83 12.83
CA ALA A 109 -14.53 -15.04 11.99
C ALA A 109 -13.43 -16.05 12.37
N ALA A 110 -12.41 -15.64 13.13
CA ALA A 110 -11.26 -16.49 13.42
C ALA A 110 -11.60 -17.58 14.44
N PRO A 111 -10.99 -18.78 14.32
CA PRO A 111 -11.03 -19.80 15.36
C PRO A 111 -10.49 -19.25 16.67
N GLU A 112 -11.09 -19.66 17.79
CA GLU A 112 -10.79 -19.19 19.15
C GLU A 112 -9.28 -19.23 19.48
N VAL A 113 -8.61 -20.32 19.11
CA VAL A 113 -7.17 -20.49 19.33
C VAL A 113 -6.32 -19.45 18.57
N LEU A 114 -6.73 -19.06 17.36
CA LEU A 114 -6.02 -18.04 16.58
C LEU A 114 -6.36 -16.63 17.05
N ARG A 115 -7.62 -16.41 17.49
CA ARG A 115 -8.09 -15.16 18.09
C ARG A 115 -7.25 -14.78 19.30
N ARG A 116 -7.04 -15.72 20.23
CA ARG A 116 -6.20 -15.55 21.44
C ARG A 116 -4.76 -15.14 21.10
N GLU A 117 -4.14 -15.83 20.15
CA GLU A 117 -2.76 -15.54 19.72
C GLU A 117 -2.62 -14.14 19.11
N VAL A 118 -3.63 -13.70 18.36
CA VAL A 118 -3.67 -12.37 17.76
C VAL A 118 -3.83 -11.29 18.84
N LEU A 119 -4.68 -11.51 19.85
CA LEU A 119 -4.86 -10.58 20.98
C LEU A 119 -3.59 -10.47 21.85
N GLN A 120 -2.90 -11.59 22.07
CA GLN A 120 -1.63 -11.61 22.79
C GLN A 120 -0.52 -10.88 22.05
N ARG A 121 -0.50 -10.86 20.71
CA ARG A 121 0.55 -10.18 19.93
C ARG A 121 0.16 -8.81 19.37
N LEU A 122 -1.08 -8.41 19.58
CA LEU A 122 -1.60 -7.12 19.19
C LEU A 122 -0.78 -5.99 19.85
N PRO A 123 -0.29 -4.99 19.08
CA PRO A 123 0.45 -3.87 19.65
C PRO A 123 -0.40 -3.11 20.68
N PRO A 124 0.22 -2.50 21.72
CA PRO A 124 -0.51 -1.84 22.81
C PRO A 124 -1.55 -0.82 22.34
N TYR A 125 -1.22 -0.04 21.31
CA TYR A 125 -2.12 0.94 20.71
C TYR A 125 -3.42 0.29 20.17
N HIS A 126 -3.31 -0.83 19.47
CA HIS A 126 -4.47 -1.52 18.91
C HIS A 126 -5.27 -2.30 19.96
N ARG A 127 -4.62 -2.80 21.03
CA ARG A 127 -5.34 -3.46 22.15
C ARG A 127 -6.37 -2.54 22.81
N SER A 128 -6.08 -1.24 22.92
CA SER A 128 -7.02 -0.25 23.49
C SER A 128 -8.37 -0.18 22.74
N ARG A 129 -8.40 -0.62 21.47
CA ARG A 129 -9.60 -0.65 20.63
C ARG A 129 -10.45 -1.91 20.81
N PHE A 130 -9.97 -2.89 21.59
CA PHE A 130 -10.69 -4.13 21.89
C PHE A 130 -10.82 -4.34 23.42
N PRO A 131 -11.42 -3.39 24.17
CA PRO A 131 -11.48 -3.45 25.63
C PRO A 131 -12.37 -4.60 26.15
N HIS A 132 -13.32 -5.05 25.33
CA HIS A 132 -14.25 -6.14 25.67
C HIS A 132 -13.66 -7.54 25.48
N ILE A 133 -12.47 -7.63 24.87
CA ILE A 133 -11.83 -8.90 24.61
C ILE A 133 -10.72 -9.04 25.64
N GLU A 134 -11.03 -9.72 26.75
CA GLU A 134 -10.02 -10.06 27.75
C GLU A 134 -8.87 -10.80 27.05
N ALA A 135 -7.65 -10.28 27.19
CA ALA A 135 -6.46 -11.01 26.78
C ALA A 135 -6.34 -12.21 27.72
N GLU A 136 -6.99 -13.32 27.35
CA GLU A 136 -6.91 -14.57 28.10
C GLU A 136 -5.43 -14.93 28.30
N ALA A 137 -5.15 -15.48 29.48
CA ALA A 137 -3.83 -15.81 29.96
C ALA A 137 -2.99 -16.56 28.90
N PRO A 138 -1.66 -16.36 28.87
CA PRO A 138 -0.78 -17.04 27.92
C PRO A 138 -1.00 -18.55 28.00
N VAL A 139 -1.47 -19.15 26.90
CA VAL A 139 -1.56 -20.60 26.78
C VAL A 139 -0.14 -21.11 26.63
N ALA A 140 0.24 -22.09 27.45
CA ALA A 140 1.64 -22.47 27.66
C ALA A 140 2.38 -22.96 26.40
N GLU A 141 1.72 -23.28 25.29
CA GLU A 141 2.39 -23.73 24.06
C GLU A 141 1.71 -23.22 22.77
N SER A 142 2.16 -22.07 22.29
CA SER A 142 1.86 -21.57 20.95
C SER A 142 2.77 -22.25 19.92
N SER A 143 2.18 -22.98 18.96
CA SER A 143 2.95 -23.49 17.81
C SER A 143 3.57 -22.32 17.01
N PRO A 144 4.86 -22.38 16.61
CA PRO A 144 5.52 -21.32 15.84
C PRO A 144 4.77 -20.94 14.55
N ALA A 145 4.10 -21.90 13.90
CA ALA A 145 3.30 -21.63 12.70
C ALA A 145 2.08 -20.74 13.01
N ARG A 146 1.46 -20.94 14.17
CA ARG A 146 0.31 -20.16 14.63
C ARG A 146 0.71 -18.74 14.99
N VAL A 147 1.87 -18.60 15.63
CA VAL A 147 2.50 -17.30 15.93
C VAL A 147 2.73 -16.51 14.65
N ALA A 148 3.40 -17.12 13.67
CA ALA A 148 3.69 -16.48 12.39
C ALA A 148 2.40 -16.08 11.64
N LEU A 149 1.36 -16.92 11.70
CA LEU A 149 0.06 -16.63 11.11
C LEU A 149 -0.61 -15.43 11.79
N ALA A 150 -0.62 -15.38 13.12
CA ALA A 150 -1.18 -14.27 13.88
C ALA A 150 -0.48 -12.94 13.54
N GLU A 151 0.85 -12.91 13.56
CA GLU A 151 1.64 -11.72 13.21
C GLU A 151 1.44 -11.28 11.76
N ARG A 152 1.30 -12.23 10.85
CA ARG A 152 0.97 -11.92 9.45
C ARG A 152 -0.40 -11.25 9.35
N ARG A 153 -1.43 -11.78 10.03
CA ARG A 153 -2.78 -11.21 10.01
C ARG A 153 -2.83 -9.82 10.64
N ILE A 154 -2.11 -9.59 11.74
CA ILE A 154 -1.98 -8.25 12.34
C ILE A 154 -1.35 -7.29 11.33
N ARG A 155 -0.29 -7.69 10.63
CA ARG A 155 0.34 -6.85 9.60
C ARG A 155 -0.60 -6.56 8.43
N GLU A 156 -1.32 -7.55 7.91
CA GLU A 156 -2.28 -7.38 6.80
C GLU A 156 -3.52 -6.55 7.18
N ALA A 157 -3.89 -6.54 8.46
CA ALA A 157 -4.96 -5.70 8.96
C ALA A 157 -4.49 -4.25 9.16
N THR A 158 -3.24 -4.05 9.59
CA THR A 158 -2.70 -2.74 9.95
C THR A 158 -1.97 -2.02 8.82
N ARG A 159 -1.50 -2.73 7.78
CA ARG A 159 -0.74 -2.20 6.63
C ARG A 159 -1.35 -2.70 5.32
#